data_AF-A0A351MU89-F1
#
_entry.id   AF-A0A351MU89-F1
#
_cell.length_a   1.000
_cell.length_b   1.000
_cell.length_c   1.000
_cell.angle_alpha   90.00
_cell.angle_beta   90.00
_cell.angle_gamma   90.00
#
_symmetry.space_group_name_H-M   'P 1'
#
loop_
_entity.id
_entity.type
_entity.pdbx_description
1 polymer ?
#
loop_
_entity_poly.entity_id
_entity_poly.type
_entity_poly.pdbx_seq_one_letter_code
_entity_poly.pdbx_strand_id
1 'polypeptide(L)' 'PHTHVGGEEILVLEGVFRDEHGAYCAGTWIRSPHLSHHRPFTESEGATILVKVGHLQVPA' A
#
# COMPACT_ATOMS: atom_id res chain seq x y z
N PRO A 1 -4.85 -11.51 3.12
CA PRO A 1 -5.22 -10.29 3.88
C PRO A 1 -4.30 -10.13 5.09
N HIS A 2 -3.70 -8.95 5.26
CA HIS A 2 -2.88 -8.63 6.41
C HIS A 2 -3.32 -7.28 7.03
N THR A 3 -2.86 -7.03 8.25
CA THR A 3 -3.28 -5.90 9.09
C THR A 3 -2.12 -4.95 9.35
N HIS A 4 -2.35 -3.66 9.17
CA HIS A 4 -1.32 -2.62 9.34
C HIS A 4 -1.42 -1.90 10.69
N VAL A 5 -0.76 -2.43 11.73
CA VAL A 5 -0.60 -1.70 13.01
C VAL A 5 0.32 -0.50 12.79
N GLY A 6 -0.09 0.69 13.24
CA GLY A 6 0.56 1.97 12.89
C GLY A 6 0.47 2.36 11.41
N GLY A 7 -0.41 1.73 10.62
CA GLY A 7 -0.69 2.08 9.23
C GLY A 7 0.43 1.79 8.24
N GLU A 8 0.19 2.17 6.98
CA GLU A 8 1.09 1.94 5.84
C GLU A 8 1.02 3.11 4.86
N GLU A 9 2.17 3.51 4.31
CA GLU A 9 2.27 4.39 3.15
C GLU A 9 3.09 3.70 2.05
N ILE A 10 2.56 3.72 0.83
CA ILE A 10 3.17 3.15 -0.37
C ILE A 10 3.36 4.26 -1.41
N LEU A 11 4.52 4.30 -2.04
CA LEU A 11 4.76 4.99 -3.31
C LEU A 11 5.11 3.96 -4.38
N VAL A 12 4.34 3.92 -5.46
CA VAL A 12 4.64 3.05 -6.61
C VAL A 12 5.71 3.72 -7.45
N LEU A 13 6.89 3.12 -7.53
CA LEU A 13 8.03 3.64 -8.28
C LEU A 13 7.95 3.21 -9.75
N GLU A 14 7.60 1.95 -10.00
CA GLU A 14 7.49 1.36 -11.34
C GLU A 14 6.37 0.32 -11.37
N GLY A 15 5.79 0.06 -12.55
CA GLY A 15 4.74 -0.93 -12.75
C GLY A 15 3.37 -0.51 -12.19
N VAL A 16 2.57 -1.50 -11.77
CA VAL A 16 1.21 -1.30 -11.25
C VAL A 16 0.98 -2.16 -10.01
N PHE A 17 0.83 -1.49 -8.86
CA PHE A 17 0.37 -2.12 -7.63
C PHE A 17 -1.15 -2.27 -7.67
N ARG A 18 -1.70 -3.36 -7.13
CA ARG A 18 -3.15 -3.60 -7.14
C ARG A 18 -3.60 -4.14 -5.79
N ASP A 19 -4.83 -3.81 -5.43
CA ASP A 19 -5.56 -4.44 -4.33
C ASP A 19 -7.05 -4.57 -4.70
N GLU A 20 -7.91 -4.97 -3.76
CA GLU A 20 -9.36 -5.09 -3.99
C GLU A 20 -10.07 -3.76 -4.30
N HIS A 21 -9.40 -2.62 -4.11
CA HIS A 21 -9.95 -1.29 -4.35
C HIS A 21 -9.54 -0.72 -5.71
N GLY A 22 -8.46 -1.19 -6.32
CA GLY A 22 -8.09 -0.77 -7.67
C GLY A 22 -6.66 -1.05 -8.09
N ALA A 23 -6.26 -0.31 -9.12
CA ALA A 23 -4.94 -0.36 -9.73
C ALA A 23 -4.24 0.99 -9.58
N TYR A 24 -2.99 0.95 -9.17
CA TYR A 24 -2.20 2.11 -8.78
C TYR A 24 -0.90 2.09 -9.60
N CYS A 25 -0.86 2.90 -10.65
CA CYS A 25 0.30 3.00 -11.55
C CYS A 25 1.48 3.74 -10.87
N ALA A 26 2.67 3.63 -11.47
CA ALA A 26 3.84 4.41 -11.10
C ALA A 26 3.51 5.90 -10.87
N GLY A 27 4.04 6.46 -9.78
CA GLY A 27 3.75 7.80 -9.29
C GLY A 27 2.56 7.88 -8.32
N THR A 28 1.79 6.80 -8.14
CA THR A 28 0.70 6.79 -7.16
C THR A 28 1.23 6.70 -5.74
N TRP A 29 0.73 7.56 -4.86
CA TRP A 29 0.95 7.50 -3.43
C TRP A 29 -0.33 7.07 -2.70
N ILE A 30 -0.20 6.06 -1.86
CA ILE A 30 -1.29 5.43 -1.13
C ILE A 30 -0.99 5.56 0.36
N ARG A 31 -2.00 5.96 1.15
CA ARG A 31 -1.92 6.01 2.60
C ARG A 31 -3.07 5.20 3.21
N SER A 32 -2.71 4.13 3.89
CA SER A 32 -3.63 3.23 4.56
C SER A 32 -3.57 3.48 6.08
N PRO A 33 -4.71 3.76 6.74
CA PRO A 33 -4.73 4.14 8.15
C PRO A 33 -4.38 2.96 9.09
N HIS A 34 -4.21 3.26 10.38
CA HIS A 34 -4.05 2.23 11.41
C HIS A 34 -5.18 1.19 11.33
N LEU A 35 -4.82 -0.10 11.37
CA LEU A 35 -5.71 -1.25 11.24
C LEU A 35 -6.40 -1.37 9.88
N SER A 36 -5.90 -0.70 8.85
CA SER A 36 -6.30 -1.01 7.48
C SER A 36 -5.95 -2.45 7.13
N HIS A 37 -6.77 -3.03 6.25
CA HIS A 37 -6.54 -4.34 5.66
C HIS A 37 -6.74 -4.24 4.16
N HIS A 38 -5.90 -4.94 3.42
CA HIS A 38 -6.07 -5.14 1.98
C HIS A 38 -5.43 -6.46 1.52
N ARG A 39 -5.58 -6.78 0.23
CA ARG A 39 -5.03 -7.96 -0.43
C ARG A 39 -4.19 -7.53 -1.64
N PRO A 40 -2.91 -7.17 -1.43
CA PRO A 40 -2.09 -6.68 -2.53
C PRO A 40 -1.72 -7.79 -3.50
N PHE A 41 -1.64 -7.43 -4.77
CA PHE A 41 -1.17 -8.29 -5.85
C PHE A 41 -0.59 -7.45 -7.00
N THR A 42 0.06 -8.13 -7.93
CA THR A 42 0.51 -7.57 -9.21
C THR A 42 0.10 -8.51 -10.33
N GLU A 43 -0.02 -7.98 -11.54
CA GLU A 43 -0.13 -8.78 -12.77
C GLU A 43 1.27 -8.95 -13.41
N SER A 44 1.34 -9.24 -14.71
CA SER A 44 2.60 -9.55 -15.41
C SER A 44 3.54 -8.34 -15.50
N GLU A 45 3.03 -7.12 -15.41
CA GLU A 45 3.82 -5.88 -15.36
C GLU A 45 4.62 -5.72 -14.05
N GLY A 46 4.27 -6.45 -12.99
CA GLY A 46 4.88 -6.31 -11.67
C GLY A 46 4.70 -4.91 -11.06
N ALA A 47 5.38 -4.68 -9.93
CA ALA A 47 5.49 -3.35 -9.34
C ALA A 47 6.76 -3.25 -8.47
N THR A 48 7.43 -2.10 -8.55
CA THR A 48 8.46 -1.71 -7.58
C THR A 48 7.86 -0.64 -6.69
N ILE A 49 7.88 -0.85 -5.37
CA ILE A 49 7.28 0.07 -4.39
C ILE A 49 8.30 0.50 -3.34
N LEU A 50 8.18 1.75 -2.90
CA LEU A 50 8.70 2.19 -1.61
C LEU A 50 7.57 2.09 -0.59
N VAL A 51 7.77 1.33 0.47
CA VAL A 51 6.77 1.12 1.52
C VAL A 51 7.33 1.50 2.88
N LYS A 52 6.50 2.17 3.69
CA LYS A 52 6.79 2.50 5.09
C LYS A 52 5.59 2.10 5.94
N VAL A 53 5.85 1.36 7.02
CA VAL A 53 4.81 0.82 7.92
C VAL A 53 5.04 1.26 9.36
N GLY A 54 3.98 1.26 10.16
CA GLY A 54 4.07 1.41 11.62
C GLY A 54 4.35 2.84 12.12
N HIS A 55 4.40 3.84 11.24
CA HIS A 55 4.78 5.22 11.59
C HIS A 55 3.61 6.18 11.74
N LEU A 56 2.40 5.81 11.32
CA LEU A 56 1.22 6.66 11.51
C LEU A 56 0.86 6.68 13.00
N GLN A 57 0.43 7.85 13.48
CA GLN A 57 -0.08 7.97 14.84
C GLN A 57 -1.23 7.00 15.07
N VAL A 58 -1.09 6.19 16.12
CA VAL A 58 -2.18 5.41 16.68
C VAL A 58 -2.95 6.34 17.62
N PRO A 59 -4.28 6.52 17.44
CA PRO A 59 -5.09 7.24 18.40
C PRO A 59 -4.94 6.63 19.80
N ALA A 60 -4.86 7.49 20.82
CA ALA A 60 -4.76 7.07 22.22
C ALA A 60 -6.02 6.32 22.70
#